data_AF-A0A957ZHJ9-F1
#
_entry.id   AF-A0A957ZHJ9-F1
#
_cell.length_a   1.000
_cell.length_b   1.000
_cell.length_c   1.000
_cell.angle_alpha   90.00
_cell.angle_beta   90.00
_cell.angle_gamma   90.00
#
_symmetry.space_group_name_H-M   'P 1'
#
loop_
_entity.id
_entity.type
_entity.pdbx_description
1 polymer ?
#
loop_
_entity_poly.entity_id
_entity_poly.type
_entity_poly.pdbx_seq_one_letter_code
_entity_poly.pdbx_strand_id
1 'polypeptide(L)' 'MHIGVLTHNYPRFPGDFSGTFVEALCEELAVQEQRVTVYAPYDP' A
#
# COMPACT_ATOMS: atom_id res chain seq x y z
N MET A 1 -13.14 7.05 6.19
CA MET A 1 -13.50 5.61 6.15
C MET A 1 -12.33 4.77 6.66
N HIS A 2 -12.55 3.50 6.99
CA HIS A 2 -11.47 2.54 7.26
C HIS A 2 -11.28 1.66 6.02
N ILE A 3 -10.12 1.75 5.39
CA ILE A 3 -9.80 1.07 4.14
C ILE A 3 -8.70 0.04 4.41
N GLY A 4 -9.00 -1.23 4.11
CA GLY A 4 -8.02 -2.31 4.12
C GLY A 4 -7.48 -2.56 2.73
N VAL A 5 -6.16 -2.54 2.56
CA VAL A 5 -5.47 -2.84 1.30
C VAL A 5 -4.75 -4.16 1.47
N LEU A 6 -5.13 -5.18 0.70
CA LEU A 6 -4.47 -6.48 0.66
C LEU A 6 -3.66 -6.57 -0.63
N THR A 7 -2.34 -6.73 -0.50
CA THR A 7 -1.43 -6.73 -1.64
C THR A 7 -0.28 -7.69 -1.41
N HIS A 8 0.30 -8.25 -2.48
CA HIS A 8 1.53 -9.04 -2.42
C HIS A 8 2.76 -8.25 -2.91
N ASN A 9 2.58 -6.98 -3.28
CA ASN A 9 3.56 -6.15 -3.99
C ASN A 9 4.25 -5.09 -3.11
N TYR A 10 3.83 -4.93 -1.85
CA TYR A 10 4.22 -3.80 -1.00
C TYR A 10 5.20 -4.22 0.13
N PRO A 11 6.37 -3.58 0.33
CA PRO A 11 7.17 -2.76 -0.58
C PRO A 11 8.37 -3.60 -1.09
N ARG A 12 8.10 -4.68 -1.83
CA ARG A 12 9.02 -5.83 -1.81
C ARG A 12 9.93 -5.98 -3.03
N PHE A 13 9.69 -5.27 -4.13
CA PHE A 13 10.44 -5.50 -5.37
C PHE A 13 10.92 -4.18 -6.01
N PRO A 14 12.24 -3.88 -5.95
CA PRO A 14 12.80 -2.76 -6.69
C PRO A 14 12.45 -2.86 -8.18
N GLY A 15 11.77 -1.84 -8.72
CA GLY A 15 11.29 -1.82 -10.11
C GLY A 15 9.87 -2.37 -10.32
N ASP A 16 9.17 -2.80 -9.27
CA ASP A 16 7.76 -3.20 -9.36
C ASP A 16 6.84 -1.98 -9.40
N PHE A 17 6.27 -1.73 -10.58
CA PHE A 17 5.27 -0.70 -10.82
C PHE A 17 4.06 -0.84 -9.88
N SER A 18 3.61 -2.06 -9.62
CA SER A 18 2.42 -2.30 -8.80
C SER A 18 2.66 -1.93 -7.33
N GLY A 19 3.87 -2.16 -6.80
CA GLY A 19 4.26 -1.72 -5.46
C GLY A 19 4.21 -0.20 -5.31
N THR A 20 4.86 0.52 -6.24
CA THR A 20 4.87 2.00 -6.25
C THR A 20 3.47 2.60 -6.41
N PHE A 21 2.62 1.99 -7.24
CA PHE A 21 1.24 2.45 -7.39
C PHE A 21 0.44 2.27 -6.11
N VAL A 22 0.53 1.10 -5.46
CA VAL A 22 -0.18 0.83 -4.20
C VAL A 22 0.27 1.79 -3.11
N GLU A 23 1.57 2.09 -3.05
CA GLU A 23 2.13 3.11 -2.15
C GLU A 23 1.46 4.47 -2.36
N ALA A 24 1.58 5.03 -3.57
CA ALA A 24 1.07 6.35 -3.90
C ALA A 24 -0.44 6.46 -3.68
N LEU A 25 -1.20 5.41 -3.98
CA LEU A 25 -2.63 5.35 -3.69
C LEU A 25 -2.91 5.40 -2.19
N CYS A 26 -2.17 4.63 -1.38
CA CYS A 26 -2.36 4.62 0.07
C CYS A 26 -2.00 5.98 0.70
N GLU A 27 -0.93 6.61 0.22
CA GLU A 27 -0.51 7.94 0.65
C GLU A 27 -1.58 8.99 0.35
N GLU A 28 -2.11 9.01 -0.88
CA GLU A 28 -3.16 9.95 -1.27
C GLU A 28 -4.45 9.74 -0.46
N LEU A 29 -4.85 8.49 -0.20
CA LEU A 29 -5.99 8.19 0.67
C LEU A 29 -5.75 8.69 2.10
N ALA A 30 -4.52 8.57 2.62
CA ALA A 30 -4.18 9.10 3.94
C ALA A 30 -4.21 10.63 3.98
N VAL A 31 -3.76 11.32 2.93
CA VAL A 31 -3.88 12.78 2.76
C VAL A 31 -5.33 13.24 2.82
N GLN A 32 -6.25 12.45 2.25
CA GLN A 32 -7.69 12.69 2.32
C GLN A 32 -8.33 12.27 3.66
N GLU A 33 -7.53 12.14 4.72
CA GLU A 33 -7.92 11.79 6.09
C GLU A 33 -8.61 10.41 6.19
N GLN A 34 -8.36 9.51 5.22
CA GLN A 34 -8.82 8.14 5.31
C GLN A 34 -7.87 7.32 6.20
N ARG A 35 -8.45 6.39 6.96
CA ARG A 35 -7.65 5.43 7.75
C ARG A 35 -7.33 4.23 6.86
N VAL A 36 -6.06 4.10 6.46
CA VAL A 36 -5.58 3.01 5.60
C VAL A 36 -4.80 1.99 6.43
N THR A 37 -5.08 0.70 6.24
CA THR A 37 -4.27 -0.41 6.78
C THR A 37 -3.85 -1.31 5.63
N VAL A 38 -2.55 -1.51 5.46
CA VAL A 38 -2.00 -2.37 4.40
C VAL A 38 -1.58 -3.72 4.99
N TYR A 39 -2.06 -4.80 4.39
CA TYR A 39 -1.66 -6.17 4.67
C TYR A 39 -0.82 -6.68 3.50
N ALA A 40 0.43 -7.00 3.78
CA ALA A 40 1.37 -7.55 2.81
C ALA A 40 2.15 -8.74 3.39
N PRO A 41 2.63 -9.67 2.55
CA PRO A 41 3.48 -10.75 2.99
C PRO A 41 4.74 -10.24 3.69
N TYR A 42 5.03 -10.79 4.87
CA TYR A 42 6.27 -10.52 5.58
C TYR A 42 7.49 -10.97 4.76
N ASP A 43 8.47 -10.09 4.60
CA ASP A 43 9.83 -10.40 4.12
C ASP A 43 10.82 -10.08 5.24
N PRO A 44 11.54 -11.06 5.79
CA PRO A 44 12.60 -10.82 6.77
C PRO A 44 13.86 -10.21 6.17
#